data_AF-A0A812GYL6-F1
#
_entry.id   AF-A0A812GYL6-F1
#
_cell.length_a   1.000
_cell.length_b   1.000
_cell.length_c   1.000
_cell.angle_alpha   90.00
_cell.angle_beta   90.00
_cell.angle_gamma   90.00
#
_symmetry.space_group_name_H-M   'P 1'
#
loop_
_entity.id
_entity.type
_entity.pdbx_description
1 polymer ?
#
loop_
_entity_poly.entity_id
_entity_poly.type
_entity_poly.pdbx_seq_one_letter_code
_entity_poly.pdbx_strand_id
1 'polypeptide(L)'
;MARKKILPIPLILLIPIVLLAVVIIAGIYRFSLSDDEIMAKFPQPQAQSNAIVSQVLGIQSRNPWTVQVPEQSAVTFLDEWDKEHGFLKGQYDSGATRGEVLVPTAFIAQRKIGDTPWVVAPLIVTTQGSGAFYYLGLFKFDSVPSRVVLLNSVFLGDRIKMASLEWETDTQISLSYLQHGENQAMAEQPNQLMTVEIKRIDNDLLMQQ
;
A
#
# COMPACT_ATOMS: atom_id res chain seq x y z
N MET A 1 -2.48 21.07 83.02
CA MET A 1 -2.31 20.02 81.99
C MET A 1 -3.68 19.49 81.59
N ALA A 2 -4.24 19.95 80.47
CA ALA A 2 -5.55 19.46 79.99
C ALA A 2 -5.35 18.19 79.14
N ARG A 3 -5.78 17.03 79.65
CA ARG A 3 -5.81 15.77 78.88
C ARG A 3 -6.90 15.85 77.82
N LYS A 4 -6.49 15.90 76.55
CA LYS A 4 -7.36 15.88 75.37
C LYS A 4 -8.03 14.50 75.27
N LYS A 5 -9.32 14.40 75.64
CA LYS A 5 -10.12 13.18 75.45
C LYS A 5 -10.46 13.04 73.97
N ILE A 6 -9.94 12.00 73.33
CA ILE A 6 -10.29 11.60 71.97
C ILE A 6 -11.61 10.83 72.07
N LEU A 7 -12.68 11.37 71.49
CA LEU A 7 -13.98 10.71 71.43
C LEU A 7 -13.88 9.46 70.55
N PRO A 8 -14.41 8.30 70.96
CA PRO A 8 -14.39 7.09 70.14
C PRO A 8 -15.33 7.28 68.95
N ILE A 9 -14.78 7.26 67.74
CA ILE A 9 -15.58 7.20 66.51
C ILE A 9 -16.35 5.87 66.55
N PRO A 10 -17.69 5.87 66.50
CA PRO A 10 -18.45 4.63 66.54
C PRO A 10 -18.06 3.78 65.33
N LEU A 11 -17.80 2.49 65.55
CA LEU A 11 -17.25 1.55 64.56
C LEU A 11 -18.06 1.50 63.26
N ILE A 12 -19.36 1.82 63.32
CA ILE A 12 -20.26 1.90 62.16
C ILE A 12 -19.94 3.06 61.19
N LEU A 13 -19.34 4.15 61.68
CA LEU A 13 -18.82 5.25 60.86
C LEU A 13 -17.45 4.92 60.24
N LEU A 14 -16.74 3.92 60.76
CA LEU A 14 -15.42 3.54 60.24
C LEU A 14 -15.54 2.87 58.86
N ILE A 15 -16.58 2.06 58.65
CA ILE A 15 -16.84 1.36 57.38
C ILE A 15 -16.95 2.33 56.19
N PRO A 16 -17.82 3.36 56.20
CA PRO A 16 -17.92 4.30 55.07
C PRO A 16 -16.66 5.15 54.89
N ILE A 17 -15.93 5.48 55.97
CA ILE A 17 -14.67 6.23 55.88
C ILE A 17 -13.58 5.40 55.20
N VAL A 18 -13.47 4.11 55.54
CA VAL A 18 -12.52 3.19 54.91
C VAL A 18 -12.88 2.98 53.44
N LEU A 19 -14.17 2.81 53.12
CA LEU A 19 -14.64 2.70 51.73
C LEU A 19 -14.31 3.96 50.92
N LEU A 20 -14.54 5.14 51.50
CA LEU A 20 -14.19 6.42 50.87
C LEU A 20 -12.68 6.52 50.61
N ALA A 21 -11.85 6.12 51.59
CA ALA A 21 -10.40 6.14 51.44
C ALA A 21 -9.93 5.20 50.31
N VAL A 22 -10.52 4.00 50.18
CA VAL A 22 -10.22 3.08 49.08
C VAL A 22 -10.57 3.68 47.72
N VAL A 23 -11.74 4.33 47.60
CA VAL A 23 -12.15 4.99 46.35
C VAL A 23 -11.22 6.16 46.00
N ILE A 24 -10.80 6.95 46.99
CA ILE A 24 -9.85 8.05 46.78
C ILE A 24 -8.50 7.52 46.31
N ILE A 25 -7.97 6.47 46.93
CA ILE A 25 -6.69 5.85 46.54
C ILE A 25 -6.78 5.29 45.12
N ALA A 26 -7.87 4.60 44.79
CA ALA A 26 -8.10 4.07 43.44
C ALA A 26 -8.23 5.21 42.40
N GLY A 27 -8.89 6.31 42.76
CA GLY A 27 -8.98 7.52 41.94
C GLY A 27 -7.60 8.15 41.70
N ILE A 28 -6.82 8.37 42.75
CA ILE A 28 -5.46 8.92 42.64
C ILE A 28 -4.60 8.01 41.76
N TYR A 29 -4.64 6.69 41.95
CA TYR A 29 -3.89 5.75 41.11
C TYR A 29 -4.30 5.85 39.64
N ARG A 30 -5.61 5.93 39.35
CA ARG A 30 -6.12 6.11 37.98
C ARG A 30 -5.71 7.44 37.37
N PHE A 31 -5.76 8.53 38.15
CA PHE A 31 -5.45 9.88 37.67
C PHE A 31 -3.94 10.21 37.70
N SER A 32 -3.11 9.40 38.37
CA SER A 32 -1.65 9.56 38.39
C SER A 32 -0.95 8.79 37.27
N LEU A 33 -1.60 7.78 36.68
CA LEU A 33 -1.11 7.13 35.47
C LEU A 33 -1.22 8.13 34.31
N SER A 34 -0.10 8.48 33.70
CA SER A 34 -0.12 9.20 32.43
C SER A 34 -0.67 8.29 31.33
N ASP A 35 -1.29 8.88 30.30
CA ASP A 35 -1.78 8.13 29.14
C ASP A 35 -0.67 7.23 28.54
N ASP A 36 0.60 7.64 28.63
CA ASP A 36 1.78 6.87 28.21
C ASP A 36 1.95 5.54 28.96
N GLU A 37 1.73 5.52 30.29
CA GLU A 37 1.82 4.28 31.10
C GLU A 37 0.64 3.34 30.85
N ILE A 38 -0.51 3.90 30.45
CA ILE A 38 -1.69 3.13 30.02
C ILE A 38 -1.42 2.52 28.64
N MET A 39 -0.87 3.30 27.69
CA MET A 39 -0.50 2.83 26.35
C MET A 39 0.62 1.77 26.39
N ALA A 40 1.53 1.82 27.37
CA ALA A 40 2.55 0.78 27.54
C ALA A 40 1.98 -0.58 28.00
N LYS A 41 0.81 -0.60 28.64
CA LYS A 41 0.15 -1.81 29.16
C LYS A 41 -0.76 -2.51 28.15
N PHE A 42 -1.14 -1.81 27.08
CA PHE A 42 -1.85 -2.38 25.96
C PHE A 42 -0.91 -2.40 24.76
N PRO A 43 -0.20 -3.51 24.48
CA PRO A 43 0.57 -3.61 23.25
C PRO A 43 -0.42 -3.41 22.11
N GLN A 44 -0.38 -2.23 21.48
CA GLN A 44 -1.07 -2.07 20.21
C GLN A 44 -0.48 -3.15 19.31
N PRO A 45 -1.29 -4.01 18.67
CA PRO A 45 -0.76 -4.87 17.63
C PRO A 45 -0.05 -3.93 16.66
N GLN A 46 1.29 -4.03 16.60
CA GLN A 46 2.08 -3.33 15.60
C GLN A 46 1.39 -3.67 14.29
N ALA A 47 0.75 -2.67 13.68
CA ALA A 47 -0.06 -2.91 12.49
C ALA A 47 0.87 -3.59 11.48
N GLN A 48 0.68 -4.89 11.31
CA GLN A 48 1.68 -5.72 10.66
C GLN A 48 1.74 -5.25 9.21
N SER A 49 2.90 -4.72 8.84
CA SER A 49 3.13 -4.21 7.50
C SER A 49 2.92 -5.33 6.48
N ASN A 50 2.25 -5.03 5.39
CA ASN A 50 2.05 -5.94 4.29
C ASN A 50 3.42 -6.38 3.76
N ALA A 51 3.70 -7.67 3.85
CA ALA A 51 5.03 -8.21 3.57
C ALA A 51 5.46 -7.97 2.12
N ILE A 52 4.55 -8.04 1.15
CA ILE A 52 4.86 -7.79 -0.27
C ILE A 52 5.22 -6.33 -0.48
N VAL A 53 4.39 -5.40 -0.01
CA VAL A 53 4.66 -3.96 -0.16
C VAL A 53 5.96 -3.58 0.54
N SER A 54 6.20 -4.10 1.74
CA SER A 54 7.44 -3.83 2.48
C SER A 54 8.68 -4.43 1.81
N GLN A 55 8.60 -5.64 1.23
CA GLN A 55 9.76 -6.29 0.61
C GLN A 55 10.07 -5.73 -0.79
N VAL A 56 9.04 -5.41 -1.57
CA VAL A 56 9.19 -4.96 -2.97
C VAL A 56 9.43 -3.46 -3.04
N LEU A 57 8.66 -2.68 -2.27
CA LEU A 57 8.71 -1.22 -2.33
C LEU A 57 9.51 -0.59 -1.19
N GLY A 58 9.77 -1.33 -0.11
CA GLY A 58 10.37 -0.74 1.10
C GLY A 58 9.41 0.19 1.85
N ILE A 59 8.11 0.15 1.53
CA ILE A 59 7.08 1.01 2.11
C ILE A 59 6.38 0.26 3.25
N GLN A 60 6.23 0.92 4.40
CA GLN A 60 5.44 0.40 5.51
C GLN A 60 3.95 0.66 5.25
N SER A 61 3.29 -0.31 4.61
CA SER A 61 1.88 -0.25 4.24
C SER A 61 1.09 -1.26 5.05
N ARG A 62 -0.03 -0.87 5.65
CA ARG A 62 -0.90 -1.83 6.37
C ARG A 62 -1.72 -2.70 5.42
N ASN A 63 -2.04 -2.18 4.25
CA ASN A 63 -2.88 -2.83 3.26
C ASN A 63 -2.07 -3.31 2.05
N PRO A 64 -2.61 -4.27 1.28
CA PRO A 64 -1.99 -4.73 0.06
C PRO A 64 -1.95 -3.62 -1.01
N TRP A 65 -1.04 -3.80 -1.97
CA TRP A 65 -0.99 -2.98 -3.17
C TRP A 65 -2.28 -3.21 -3.98
N THR A 66 -3.07 -2.14 -4.15
CA THR A 66 -4.36 -2.19 -4.81
C THR A 66 -4.25 -1.71 -6.25
N VAL A 67 -4.82 -2.49 -7.17
CA VAL A 67 -4.87 -2.17 -8.60
C VAL A 67 -6.32 -2.16 -9.05
N GLN A 68 -6.79 -1.01 -9.57
CA GLN A 68 -7.98 -0.98 -10.42
C GLN A 68 -7.56 -1.57 -11.77
N VAL A 69 -8.16 -2.67 -12.18
CA VAL A 69 -7.76 -3.38 -13.39
C VAL A 69 -8.07 -2.47 -14.60
N PRO A 70 -7.08 -2.06 -15.42
CA PRO A 70 -7.30 -1.19 -16.56
C PRO A 70 -8.38 -1.75 -17.51
N GLU A 71 -9.26 -0.87 -17.99
CA GLU A 71 -10.38 -1.20 -18.89
C GLU A 71 -11.39 -2.24 -18.37
N GLN A 72 -11.24 -2.70 -17.12
CA GLN A 72 -12.16 -3.63 -16.47
C GLN A 72 -12.81 -2.95 -15.26
N SER A 73 -14.07 -3.30 -15.00
CA SER A 73 -14.78 -2.87 -13.79
C SER A 73 -14.45 -3.76 -12.58
N ALA A 74 -13.16 -3.99 -12.34
CA ALA A 74 -12.67 -4.89 -11.29
C ALA A 74 -11.48 -4.29 -10.52
N VAL A 75 -11.33 -4.68 -9.26
CA VAL A 75 -10.19 -4.33 -8.40
C VAL A 75 -9.52 -5.63 -7.97
N THR A 76 -8.19 -5.63 -7.96
CA THR A 76 -7.39 -6.73 -7.42
C THR A 76 -6.34 -6.22 -6.44
N PHE A 77 -5.88 -7.12 -5.58
CA PHE A 77 -4.73 -6.91 -4.73
C PHE A 77 -3.55 -7.72 -5.27
N LEU A 78 -2.34 -7.15 -5.21
CA LEU A 78 -1.12 -7.91 -5.50
C LEU A 78 -0.68 -8.64 -4.23
N ASP A 79 -1.25 -9.81 -4.00
CA ASP A 79 -1.13 -10.60 -2.77
C ASP A 79 -0.31 -11.89 -2.95
N GLU A 80 0.05 -12.24 -4.19
CA GLU A 80 1.00 -13.30 -4.51
C GLU A 80 2.29 -12.72 -5.09
N TRP A 81 3.44 -13.29 -4.70
CA TRP A 81 4.74 -13.00 -5.31
C TRP A 81 5.41 -14.27 -5.82
N ASP A 82 5.43 -14.41 -7.13
CA ASP A 82 6.21 -15.40 -7.85
C ASP A 82 7.66 -14.91 -7.97
N LYS A 83 8.47 -15.30 -6.98
CA LYS A 83 9.89 -14.92 -6.91
C LYS A 83 10.74 -15.57 -7.98
N GLU A 84 10.33 -16.74 -8.49
CA GLU A 84 11.07 -17.48 -9.51
C GLU A 84 11.02 -16.75 -10.84
N HIS A 85 9.83 -16.28 -11.23
CA HIS A 85 9.62 -15.57 -12.49
C HIS A 85 9.68 -14.04 -12.34
N GLY A 86 9.70 -13.52 -11.10
CA GLY A 86 9.82 -12.10 -10.82
C GLY A 86 8.52 -11.31 -11.04
N PHE A 87 7.36 -11.89 -10.70
CA PHE A 87 6.05 -11.26 -10.85
C PHE A 87 5.30 -11.15 -9.52
N LEU A 88 4.72 -9.98 -9.27
CA LEU A 88 3.58 -9.88 -8.35
C LEU A 88 2.30 -10.22 -9.10
N LYS A 89 1.38 -10.92 -8.46
CA LYS A 89 0.12 -11.34 -9.09
C LYS A 89 -1.07 -10.93 -8.26
N GLY A 90 -2.17 -10.66 -8.95
CA GLY A 90 -3.48 -10.47 -8.37
C GLY A 90 -4.56 -11.00 -9.30
N GLN A 91 -5.47 -11.83 -8.78
CA GLN A 91 -6.59 -12.38 -9.53
C GLN A 91 -7.75 -11.40 -9.56
N TYR A 92 -8.45 -11.29 -10.70
CA TYR A 92 -9.66 -10.49 -10.80
C TYR A 92 -10.81 -11.24 -11.47
N ASP A 93 -12.03 -10.86 -11.10
CA ASP A 93 -13.28 -11.28 -11.71
C ASP A 93 -14.16 -10.05 -11.92
N SER A 94 -14.47 -9.73 -13.17
CA SER A 94 -15.36 -8.62 -13.57
C SER A 94 -16.78 -9.10 -13.91
N GLY A 95 -17.09 -10.38 -13.67
CA GLY A 95 -18.32 -11.05 -14.07
C GLY A 95 -18.26 -11.59 -15.49
N ALA A 96 -17.96 -10.72 -16.48
CA ALA A 96 -17.84 -11.14 -17.89
C ALA A 96 -16.43 -11.66 -18.24
N THR A 97 -15.40 -11.14 -17.58
CA THR A 97 -14.00 -11.52 -17.79
C THR A 97 -13.34 -11.86 -16.47
N ARG A 98 -12.43 -12.84 -16.50
CA ARG A 98 -11.55 -13.18 -15.37
C ARG A 98 -10.12 -13.24 -15.88
N GLY A 99 -9.18 -13.04 -14.98
CA GLY A 99 -7.76 -13.17 -15.31
C GLY A 99 -6.89 -12.67 -14.18
N GLU A 100 -5.67 -12.32 -14.54
CA GLU A 100 -4.63 -11.90 -13.62
C GLU A 100 -4.11 -10.52 -14.00
N VAL A 101 -3.71 -9.77 -12.99
CA VAL A 101 -2.79 -8.65 -13.14
C VAL A 101 -1.42 -9.12 -12.68
N LEU A 102 -0.42 -9.00 -13.56
CA LEU A 102 0.97 -9.28 -13.26
C LEU A 102 1.78 -7.98 -13.25
N VAL A 103 2.66 -7.83 -12.26
CA VAL A 103 3.62 -6.73 -12.19
C VAL A 103 5.05 -7.29 -12.17
N PRO A 104 5.85 -7.09 -13.23
CA PRO A 104 7.23 -7.55 -13.25
C PRO A 104 8.08 -6.71 -12.29
N THR A 105 8.63 -7.34 -11.26
CA THR A 105 9.35 -6.64 -10.18
C THR A 105 10.65 -5.98 -10.66
N ALA A 106 11.24 -6.49 -11.74
CA ALA A 106 12.45 -5.93 -12.34
C ALA A 106 12.26 -4.53 -12.95
N PHE A 107 11.01 -4.14 -13.25
CA PHE A 107 10.68 -2.86 -13.88
C PHE A 107 9.84 -1.98 -12.96
N ILE A 108 10.04 -2.08 -11.65
CA ILE A 108 9.41 -1.16 -10.70
C ILE A 108 10.36 0.01 -10.48
N ALA A 109 9.93 1.22 -10.83
CA ALA A 109 10.69 2.44 -10.58
C ALA A 109 9.98 3.29 -9.52
N GLN A 110 10.71 3.63 -8.45
CA GLN A 110 10.19 4.39 -7.33
C GLN A 110 10.80 5.79 -7.30
N ARG A 111 10.01 6.78 -6.88
CA ARG A 111 10.48 8.14 -6.65
C ARG A 111 9.75 8.77 -5.48
N LYS A 112 10.48 9.46 -4.60
CA LYS A 112 9.89 10.24 -3.52
C LYS A 112 9.68 11.67 -4.01
N ILE A 113 8.42 12.10 -4.12
CA ILE A 113 8.05 13.45 -4.56
C ILE A 113 7.47 14.17 -3.34
N GLY A 114 8.18 15.19 -2.85
CA GLY A 114 7.94 15.73 -1.51
C GLY A 114 8.14 14.64 -0.45
N ASP A 115 7.12 14.39 0.37
CA ASP A 115 7.14 13.32 1.38
C ASP A 115 6.38 12.04 0.97
N THR A 116 5.87 12.00 -0.25
CA THR A 116 5.04 10.88 -0.71
C THR A 116 5.84 9.94 -1.63
N PRO A 117 5.87 8.63 -1.35
CA PRO A 117 6.37 7.63 -2.28
C PRO A 117 5.44 7.49 -3.49
N TRP A 118 6.02 7.59 -4.68
CA TRP A 118 5.40 7.30 -5.97
C TRP A 118 6.09 6.11 -6.61
N VAL A 119 5.32 5.33 -7.36
CA VAL A 119 5.80 4.14 -8.05
C VAL A 119 5.24 4.16 -9.46
N VAL A 120 6.08 3.84 -10.44
CA VAL A 120 5.62 3.46 -11.78
C VAL A 120 6.05 2.02 -12.03
N ALA A 121 5.13 1.23 -12.56
CA ALA A 121 5.37 -0.17 -12.83
C ALA A 121 4.51 -0.65 -14.00
N PRO A 122 5.00 -1.60 -14.82
CA PRO A 122 4.19 -2.24 -15.83
C PRO A 122 3.07 -3.06 -15.18
N LEU A 123 1.91 -3.05 -15.82
CA LEU A 123 0.78 -3.91 -15.51
C LEU A 123 0.51 -4.78 -16.72
N ILE A 124 0.53 -6.10 -16.54
CA ILE A 124 0.14 -7.06 -17.56
C ILE A 124 -1.22 -7.59 -17.16
N VAL A 125 -2.24 -7.27 -17.95
CA VAL A 125 -3.62 -7.73 -17.72
C VAL A 125 -3.89 -8.90 -18.65
N THR A 126 -4.09 -10.08 -18.06
CA THR A 126 -4.50 -11.28 -18.78
C THR A 126 -6.02 -11.44 -18.70
N THR A 127 -6.57 -12.22 -19.62
CA THR A 127 -7.99 -12.61 -19.62
C THR A 127 -8.09 -14.13 -19.75
N GLN A 128 -9.31 -14.69 -19.74
CA GLN A 128 -9.55 -16.12 -19.98
C GLN A 128 -9.08 -16.60 -21.37
N GLY A 129 -8.74 -15.69 -22.30
CA GLY A 129 -8.14 -16.00 -23.59
C GLY A 129 -6.60 -16.04 -23.55
N SER A 130 -5.98 -15.90 -24.72
CA SER A 130 -4.51 -15.84 -24.85
C SER A 130 -3.95 -14.41 -24.88
N GLY A 131 -4.79 -13.39 -24.72
CA GLY A 131 -4.40 -11.99 -24.77
C GLY A 131 -3.69 -11.54 -23.49
N ALA A 132 -2.65 -10.73 -23.64
CA ALA A 132 -1.93 -10.10 -22.54
C ALA A 132 -1.68 -8.63 -22.90
N PHE A 133 -2.41 -7.74 -22.23
CA PHE A 133 -2.39 -6.30 -22.50
C PHE A 133 -1.47 -5.61 -21.50
N TYR A 134 -0.55 -4.79 -22.02
CA TYR A 134 0.46 -4.13 -21.21
C TYR A 134 0.10 -2.67 -21.02
N TYR A 135 0.21 -2.21 -19.79
CA TYR A 135 -0.01 -0.83 -19.39
C TYR A 135 1.17 -0.35 -18.55
N LEU A 136 1.40 0.95 -18.52
CA LEU A 136 2.20 1.58 -17.49
C LEU A 136 1.27 2.13 -16.41
N GLY A 137 1.38 1.64 -15.18
CA GLY A 137 0.63 2.14 -14.04
C GLY A 137 1.40 3.19 -13.25
N LEU A 138 0.73 4.28 -12.87
CA LEU A 138 1.19 5.25 -11.90
C LEU A 138 0.52 4.99 -10.56
N PHE A 139 1.33 4.80 -9.54
CA PHE A 139 0.89 4.50 -8.20
C PHE A 139 1.41 5.53 -7.21
N LYS A 140 0.64 5.70 -6.14
CA LYS A 140 0.99 6.55 -5.01
C LYS A 140 0.70 5.84 -3.71
N PHE A 141 1.60 6.02 -2.74
CA PHE A 141 1.29 5.63 -1.37
C PHE A 141 0.35 6.63 -0.73
N ASP A 142 -0.79 6.14 -0.27
CA ASP A 142 -1.78 6.87 0.50
C ASP A 142 -1.61 6.52 1.99
N SER A 143 -1.25 7.50 2.81
CA SER A 143 -0.99 7.30 4.25
C SER A 143 -2.25 6.97 5.05
N VAL A 144 -3.43 7.36 4.54
CA VAL A 144 -4.74 7.08 5.15
C VAL A 144 -5.69 6.65 4.02
N PRO A 145 -5.70 5.35 3.68
CA PRO A 145 -5.71 4.25 4.66
C PRO A 145 -4.41 3.44 4.83
N SER A 146 -3.24 3.92 4.42
CA SER A 146 -1.95 3.17 4.42
C SER A 146 -1.96 2.04 3.39
N ARG A 147 -1.95 2.43 2.11
CA ARG A 147 -1.93 1.53 0.95
C ARG A 147 -1.24 2.16 -0.26
N VAL A 148 -0.76 1.32 -1.17
CA VAL A 148 -0.32 1.77 -2.51
C VAL A 148 -1.48 1.58 -3.47
N VAL A 149 -1.91 2.63 -4.17
CA VAL A 149 -3.04 2.60 -5.10
C VAL A 149 -2.64 3.01 -6.50
N LEU A 150 -3.27 2.39 -7.50
CA LEU A 150 -3.24 2.87 -8.88
C LEU A 150 -4.01 4.20 -8.98
N LEU A 151 -3.38 5.20 -9.59
CA LEU A 151 -4.00 6.50 -9.86
C LEU A 151 -4.41 6.63 -11.32
N ASN A 152 -3.50 6.22 -12.22
CA ASN A 152 -3.69 6.30 -13.66
C ASN A 152 -2.89 5.19 -14.35
N SER A 153 -3.31 4.80 -15.54
CA SER A 153 -2.58 3.85 -16.37
C SER A 153 -2.69 4.21 -17.85
N VAL A 154 -1.62 3.97 -18.61
CA VAL A 154 -1.61 4.18 -20.06
C VAL A 154 -1.33 2.85 -20.77
N PHE A 155 -2.10 2.56 -21.81
CA PHE A 155 -1.90 1.36 -22.63
C PHE A 155 -0.61 1.47 -23.46
N LEU A 156 0.21 0.41 -23.43
CA LEU A 156 1.49 0.33 -24.13
C LEU A 156 1.41 -0.56 -25.38
N GLY A 157 0.62 -1.63 -25.33
CA GLY A 157 0.50 -2.58 -26.44
C GLY A 157 0.09 -3.99 -26.00
N ASP A 158 -0.03 -4.86 -26.99
CA ASP A 158 -0.24 -6.30 -26.81
C ASP A 158 1.11 -7.02 -26.90
N ARG A 159 1.39 -7.93 -25.95
CA ARG A 159 2.60 -8.79 -25.93
C ARG A 159 3.93 -8.08 -26.18
N ILE A 160 4.13 -6.93 -25.55
CA ILE A 160 5.41 -6.20 -25.60
C ILE A 160 6.46 -6.85 -24.69
N LYS A 161 7.73 -6.49 -24.89
CA LYS A 161 8.84 -6.84 -24.00
C LYS A 161 9.48 -5.60 -23.41
N MET A 162 9.35 -5.44 -22.09
CA MET A 162 9.94 -4.32 -21.35
C MET A 162 11.47 -4.33 -21.47
N ALA A 163 12.07 -3.15 -21.68
CA ALA A 163 13.52 -2.98 -21.77
C ALA A 163 14.07 -2.08 -20.67
N SER A 164 13.47 -0.91 -20.42
CA SER A 164 13.83 -0.02 -19.31
C SER A 164 12.62 0.78 -18.83
N LEU A 165 12.61 1.13 -17.54
CA LEU A 165 11.66 2.07 -16.95
C LEU A 165 12.36 2.84 -15.84
N GLU A 166 12.37 4.17 -15.96
CA GLU A 166 13.05 5.03 -14.99
C GLU A 166 12.38 6.40 -14.85
N TRP A 167 12.54 7.00 -13.68
CA TRP A 167 12.15 8.38 -13.45
C TRP A 167 13.31 9.32 -13.79
N GLU A 168 13.16 10.13 -14.83
CA GLU A 168 14.12 11.18 -15.16
C GLU A 168 14.00 12.34 -14.18
N THR A 169 12.77 12.82 -13.96
CA THR A 169 12.46 13.92 -13.04
C THR A 169 11.21 13.60 -12.23
N ASP A 170 10.76 14.53 -11.37
CA ASP A 170 9.51 14.36 -10.61
C ASP A 170 8.26 14.34 -11.51
N THR A 171 8.41 14.73 -12.78
CA THR A 171 7.32 14.84 -13.76
C THR A 171 7.60 14.09 -15.06
N GLN A 172 8.79 13.52 -15.26
CA GLN A 172 9.15 12.81 -16.49
C GLN A 172 9.62 11.39 -16.19
N ILE A 173 9.11 10.46 -16.98
CA ILE A 173 9.39 9.03 -16.91
C ILE A 173 9.86 8.61 -18.31
N SER A 174 10.99 7.91 -18.36
CA SER A 174 11.52 7.31 -19.57
C SER A 174 11.15 5.82 -19.57
N LEU A 175 10.54 5.38 -20.66
CA LEU A 175 10.13 4.00 -20.86
C LEU A 175 10.66 3.51 -22.20
N SER A 176 11.31 2.36 -22.21
CA SER A 176 11.65 1.64 -23.44
C SER A 176 11.13 0.20 -23.42
N TYR A 177 10.60 -0.24 -24.55
CA TYR A 177 10.09 -1.60 -24.74
C TYR A 177 10.18 -2.01 -26.21
N LEU A 178 10.17 -3.32 -26.46
CA LEU A 178 10.07 -3.89 -27.79
C LEU A 178 8.60 -4.23 -28.08
N GLN A 179 8.12 -3.84 -29.25
CA GLN A 179 6.81 -4.25 -29.79
C GLN A 179 6.97 -5.00 -31.12
N HIS A 180 5.88 -5.62 -31.58
CA HIS A 180 5.83 -6.24 -32.89
C HIS A 180 5.67 -5.17 -33.97
N GLY A 181 6.46 -5.28 -35.05
CA GLY A 181 6.28 -4.44 -36.23
C GLY A 181 5.05 -4.83 -37.05
N GLU A 182 4.62 -3.97 -37.98
CA GLU A 182 3.39 -4.14 -38.78
C GLU A 182 3.31 -5.50 -39.50
N ASN A 183 4.45 -6.02 -39.97
CA ASN A 183 4.53 -7.28 -40.71
C ASN A 183 5.06 -8.44 -39.86
N GLN A 184 5.19 -8.26 -38.55
CA GLN A 184 5.72 -9.28 -37.67
C GLN A 184 4.60 -10.17 -37.11
N ALA A 185 4.82 -11.49 -37.10
CA ALA A 185 3.87 -12.42 -36.49
C ALA A 185 3.88 -12.29 -34.95
N MET A 186 2.69 -12.31 -34.33
CA MET A 186 2.53 -12.30 -32.87
C MET A 186 3.08 -13.54 -32.14
N ALA A 187 3.51 -14.56 -32.89
CA ALA A 187 4.18 -15.75 -32.35
C ALA A 187 5.70 -15.52 -32.20
N GLU A 188 6.26 -14.54 -32.89
CA GLU A 188 7.68 -14.17 -32.78
C GLU A 188 7.90 -13.24 -31.58
N GLN A 189 9.16 -13.12 -31.17
CA GLN A 189 9.55 -12.14 -30.14
C GLN A 189 9.53 -10.73 -30.74
N PRO A 190 8.93 -9.73 -30.06
CA PRO A 190 8.90 -8.36 -30.55
C PRO A 190 10.33 -7.83 -30.75
N ASN A 191 10.56 -7.09 -31.85
CA ASN A 191 11.90 -6.64 -32.25
C ASN A 191 11.99 -5.13 -32.56
N GLN A 192 10.86 -4.42 -32.57
CA GLN A 192 10.85 -2.98 -32.81
C GLN A 192 10.99 -2.24 -31.49
N LEU A 193 12.12 -1.57 -31.29
CA LEU A 193 12.36 -0.76 -30.11
C LEU A 193 11.54 0.52 -30.16
N MET A 194 10.77 0.74 -29.09
CA MET A 194 10.05 1.96 -28.79
C MET A 194 10.65 2.59 -27.56
N THR A 195 10.91 3.89 -27.62
CA THR A 195 11.31 4.72 -26.49
C THR A 195 10.34 5.87 -26.42
N VAL A 196 9.71 6.04 -25.26
CA VAL A 196 8.62 6.99 -25.06
C VAL A 196 8.87 7.78 -23.79
N GLU A 197 8.68 9.09 -23.89
CA GLU A 197 8.70 9.98 -22.74
C GLU A 197 7.27 10.16 -22.23
N ILE A 198 7.07 9.91 -20.94
CA ILE A 198 5.77 9.98 -20.29
C ILE A 198 5.83 11.06 -19.23
N LYS A 199 4.90 12.01 -19.31
CA LYS A 199 4.79 13.10 -18.36
C LYS A 199 3.77 12.76 -17.29
N ARG A 200 4.17 12.86 -16.03
CA ARG A 200 3.27 12.88 -14.89
C ARG A 200 2.77 14.30 -14.66
N ILE A 201 1.46 14.49 -14.74
CA ILE A 201 0.78 15.72 -14.33
C ILE A 201 -0.16 15.34 -13.20
N ASP A 202 0.15 15.80 -11.98
CA ASP A 202 -0.56 15.42 -10.76
C ASP A 202 -0.70 13.89 -10.61
N ASN A 203 -1.92 13.36 -10.74
CA ASN A 203 -2.22 11.94 -10.60
C ASN A 203 -2.34 11.22 -11.95
N ASP A 204 -2.07 11.90 -13.07
CA ASP A 204 -2.23 11.37 -14.42
C ASP A 204 -0.89 11.15 -15.14
N LEU A 205 -0.88 10.17 -16.06
CA LEU A 205 0.20 9.96 -17.02
C LEU A 205 -0.25 10.41 -18.41
N LEU A 206 0.60 11.19 -19.07
CA LEU A 206 0.43 11.61 -20.45
C LEU A 206 1.62 11.11 -21.27
N MET A 207 1.35 10.15 -22.14
CA MET A 207 2.33 9.66 -23.09
C MET A 207 2.45 10.66 -24.25
N GLN A 208 3.66 11.13 -24.53
CA GLN A 208 3.91 11.96 -25.68
C GLN A 208 4.07 11.04 -26.90
N GLN A 209 3.13 11.12 -27.85
CA GLN A 209 3.21 10.45 -29.16
C GLN A 209 4.07 11.26 -30.12
#